data_AF-R7I379-F1
#
_entry.id   AF-R7I379-F1
#
_cell.length_a   1.000
_cell.length_b   1.000
_cell.length_c   1.000
_cell.angle_alpha   90.00
_cell.angle_beta   90.00
_cell.angle_gamma   90.00
#
_symmetry.space_group_name_H-M   'P 1'
#
loop_
_entity.id
_entity.type
_entity.pdbx_description
1 polymer ?
#
loop_
_entity_poly.entity_id
_entity_poly.type
_entity_poly.pdbx_seq_one_letter_code
_entity_poly.pdbx_strand_id
1 'polypeptide(L)'
;MGKVSLEEAEKLVGKDVRWSRGKSGLKTVDTGDLKVIETKTSELANEEWLINGYDKPPYHPNYEVKVVEAGNEKYVRVFSYNADGTSNKLGGWLMKKSDVDGLTPAKIADKYALPKEPTHICDVNVSPDFKLQTGIANSVEGWGNGGGQQFDTMGKFIDEDAFVNERLIGRIK
;
A
#
# COMPACT_ATOMS: atom_id res chain seq x y z
N MET A 1 -39.09 -22.52 -5.21
CA MET A 1 -37.91 -23.12 -4.56
C MET A 1 -37.45 -24.30 -5.38
N GLY A 2 -36.59 -24.06 -6.37
CA GLY A 2 -35.91 -25.13 -7.11
C GLY A 2 -34.57 -25.40 -6.43
N LYS A 3 -34.37 -26.61 -5.90
CA LYS A 3 -33.08 -27.06 -5.38
C LYS A 3 -32.16 -27.31 -6.58
N VAL A 4 -31.20 -26.42 -6.78
CA VAL A 4 -30.07 -26.60 -7.70
C VAL A 4 -29.25 -27.79 -7.17
N SER A 5 -29.01 -28.81 -8.00
CA SER A 5 -28.25 -30.00 -7.59
C SER A 5 -26.77 -29.66 -7.43
N LEU A 6 -26.04 -30.40 -6.60
CA LEU A 6 -24.58 -30.19 -6.38
C LEU A 6 -23.77 -30.23 -7.69
N GLU A 7 -24.24 -30.94 -8.72
CA GLU A 7 -23.62 -30.98 -10.05
C GLU A 7 -23.74 -29.66 -10.84
N GLU A 8 -24.79 -28.86 -10.59
CA GLU A 8 -24.93 -27.53 -11.21
C GLU A 8 -24.04 -26.48 -10.49
N ALA A 9 -23.73 -26.68 -9.21
CA ALA A 9 -22.78 -25.85 -8.47
C ALA A 9 -21.32 -26.10 -8.93
N GLU A 10 -20.95 -27.35 -9.23
CA GLU A 10 -19.59 -27.67 -9.70
C GLU A 10 -19.31 -27.18 -11.14
N LYS A 11 -20.35 -27.06 -11.98
CA LYS A 11 -20.23 -26.41 -13.30
C LYS A 11 -19.95 -24.91 -13.24
N LEU A 12 -20.23 -24.26 -12.11
CA LEU A 12 -19.90 -22.85 -11.86
C LEU A 12 -18.48 -22.67 -11.30
N VAL A 13 -17.90 -23.70 -10.68
CA VAL A 13 -16.56 -23.64 -10.08
C VAL A 13 -15.46 -24.17 -11.02
N GLY A 14 -15.81 -24.99 -12.01
CA GLY A 14 -14.87 -25.63 -12.95
C GLY A 14 -14.62 -24.89 -14.27
N LYS A 15 -15.08 -23.65 -14.43
CA LYS A 15 -14.65 -22.84 -15.58
C LYS A 15 -13.38 -22.13 -15.18
N ASP A 16 -12.28 -22.55 -15.81
CA ASP A 16 -11.11 -21.72 -16.05
C ASP A 16 -11.50 -20.25 -16.11
N VAL A 17 -11.35 -19.54 -14.99
CA VAL A 17 -11.23 -18.09 -14.99
C VAL A 17 -9.85 -17.83 -15.55
N ARG A 18 -9.68 -18.10 -16.85
CA ARG A 18 -8.82 -17.28 -17.69
C ARG A 18 -9.39 -15.89 -17.54
N TRP A 19 -8.87 -15.14 -16.57
CA TRP A 19 -8.96 -13.69 -16.64
C TRP A 19 -8.47 -13.35 -18.04
N SER A 20 -9.39 -12.89 -18.86
CA SER A 20 -9.06 -12.22 -20.09
C SER A 20 -8.04 -11.17 -19.68
N ARG A 21 -6.77 -11.39 -20.02
CA ARG A 21 -5.81 -10.31 -20.26
C ARG A 21 -6.37 -9.47 -21.41
N GLY A 22 -7.52 -8.84 -21.19
CA GLY A 22 -7.76 -7.53 -21.75
C GLY A 22 -6.54 -6.74 -21.31
N LYS A 23 -5.80 -6.22 -22.28
CA LYS A 23 -4.78 -5.21 -22.05
C LYS A 23 -5.48 -4.10 -21.26
N SER A 24 -5.45 -4.16 -19.94
CA SER A 24 -5.76 -3.00 -19.12
C SER A 24 -4.69 -2.01 -19.56
N GLY A 25 -5.09 -0.82 -20.02
CA GLY A 25 -4.14 0.25 -20.38
C GLY A 25 -3.35 0.76 -19.17
N LEU A 26 -3.35 0.00 -18.07
CA LEU A 26 -2.66 0.29 -16.83
C LEU A 26 -1.18 0.09 -17.03
N LYS A 27 -0.43 1.03 -16.46
CA LYS A 27 1.02 0.95 -16.38
C LYS A 27 1.41 -0.05 -15.31
N THR A 28 2.43 -0.84 -15.60
CA THR A 28 3.00 -1.77 -14.62
C THR A 28 3.77 -1.02 -13.55
N VAL A 29 3.59 -1.46 -12.29
CA VAL A 29 4.40 -1.00 -11.16
C VAL A 29 5.66 -1.83 -11.07
N ASP A 30 6.81 -1.17 -10.97
CA ASP A 30 8.09 -1.83 -10.78
C ASP A 30 8.19 -2.38 -9.36
N THR A 31 8.37 -3.69 -9.24
CA THR A 31 8.51 -4.38 -7.96
C THR A 31 9.96 -4.71 -7.63
N GLY A 32 10.91 -4.40 -8.52
CA GLY A 32 12.26 -4.94 -8.45
C GLY A 32 12.23 -6.45 -8.30
N ASP A 33 13.01 -6.96 -7.35
CA ASP A 33 13.16 -8.40 -7.08
C ASP A 33 12.08 -9.00 -6.16
N LEU A 34 11.07 -8.21 -5.76
CA LEU A 34 10.00 -8.72 -4.89
C LEU A 34 9.18 -9.78 -5.63
N LYS A 35 8.87 -10.87 -4.92
CA LYS A 35 8.04 -11.95 -5.47
C LYS A 35 6.59 -11.50 -5.56
N VAL A 36 6.11 -11.33 -6.78
CA VAL A 36 4.71 -11.01 -7.09
C VAL A 36 3.84 -12.26 -6.89
N ILE A 37 2.82 -12.13 -6.05
CA ILE A 37 1.83 -13.17 -5.75
C ILE A 37 0.57 -12.97 -6.59
N GLU A 38 0.14 -11.72 -6.73
CA GLU A 38 -1.08 -11.36 -7.44
C GLU A 38 -0.92 -10.00 -8.11
N THR A 39 -1.67 -9.76 -9.19
CA THR A 39 -1.81 -8.45 -9.84
C THR A 39 -3.29 -8.18 -10.04
N LYS A 40 -3.73 -6.99 -9.65
CA LYS A 40 -5.12 -6.51 -9.79
C LYS A 40 -5.15 -5.07 -10.26
N THR A 41 -6.35 -4.59 -10.58
CA THR A 41 -6.54 -3.21 -11.02
C THR A 41 -6.56 -2.26 -9.82
N SER A 42 -6.21 -0.99 -10.06
CA SER A 42 -6.35 0.07 -9.07
C SER A 42 -7.80 0.28 -8.62
N GLU A 43 -8.80 0.05 -9.49
CA GLU A 43 -10.21 0.15 -9.09
C GLU A 43 -10.54 -0.84 -7.98
N LEU A 44 -10.20 -2.12 -8.16
CA LEU A 44 -10.47 -3.15 -7.15
C LEU A 44 -9.74 -2.84 -5.82
N ALA A 45 -8.47 -2.46 -5.89
CA ALA A 45 -7.72 -2.10 -4.68
C ALA A 45 -8.29 -0.86 -3.97
N ASN A 46 -8.78 0.13 -4.72
CA ASN A 46 -9.42 1.31 -4.16
C ASN A 46 -10.81 0.98 -3.56
N GLU A 47 -11.58 0.08 -4.17
CA GLU A 47 -12.86 -0.41 -3.61
C GLU A 47 -12.67 -1.14 -2.28
N GLU A 48 -11.64 -1.99 -2.17
CA GLU A 48 -11.26 -2.63 -0.90
C GLU A 48 -10.94 -1.59 0.19
N TRP A 49 -10.22 -0.53 -0.17
CA TRP A 49 -9.89 0.55 0.76
C TRP A 49 -11.11 1.41 1.13
N LEU A 50 -12.04 1.61 0.20
CA LEU A 50 -13.33 2.26 0.47
C LEU A 50 -14.14 1.49 1.50
N ILE A 51 -14.19 0.15 1.40
CA ILE A 51 -14.84 -0.72 2.39
C ILE A 51 -14.16 -0.59 3.77
N ASN A 52 -12.85 -0.37 3.79
CA ASN A 52 -12.07 -0.13 5.01
C ASN A 52 -12.13 1.34 5.52
N GLY A 53 -13.03 2.16 4.96
CA GLY A 53 -13.33 3.51 5.45
C GLY A 53 -12.51 4.64 4.82
N TYR A 54 -11.77 4.37 3.74
CA TYR A 54 -11.08 5.43 2.99
C TYR A 54 -12.04 6.10 2.02
N ASP A 55 -12.26 7.40 2.17
CA ASP A 55 -13.11 8.18 1.26
C ASP A 55 -12.36 8.67 0.00
N LYS A 56 -11.02 8.64 0.04
CA LYS A 56 -10.14 9.04 -1.06
C LYS A 56 -9.36 7.82 -1.56
N PRO A 57 -9.43 7.51 -2.86
CA PRO A 57 -8.78 6.33 -3.42
C PRO A 57 -7.25 6.47 -3.31
N PRO A 58 -6.56 5.56 -2.60
CA PRO A 58 -5.12 5.68 -2.36
C PRO A 58 -4.28 5.33 -3.59
N TYR A 59 -4.78 4.50 -4.51
CA TYR A 59 -4.03 4.03 -5.68
C TYR A 59 -4.39 4.78 -6.96
N HIS A 60 -3.36 5.15 -7.71
CA HIS A 60 -3.48 5.90 -8.96
C HIS A 60 -4.19 5.05 -10.04
N PRO A 61 -5.26 5.55 -10.69
CA PRO A 61 -6.14 4.76 -11.57
C PRO A 61 -5.47 4.27 -12.86
N ASN A 62 -4.35 4.86 -13.26
CA ASN A 62 -3.58 4.44 -14.45
C ASN A 62 -2.50 3.38 -14.18
N TYR A 63 -2.39 2.83 -12.97
CA TYR A 63 -1.39 1.81 -12.64
C TYR A 63 -2.05 0.53 -12.12
N GLU A 64 -1.42 -0.60 -12.38
CA GLU A 64 -1.81 -1.84 -11.71
C GLU A 64 -1.37 -1.83 -10.24
N VAL A 65 -2.02 -2.65 -9.43
CA VAL A 65 -1.67 -2.89 -8.02
C VAL A 65 -1.26 -4.34 -7.88
N LYS A 66 -0.21 -4.62 -7.10
CA LYS A 66 0.33 -5.97 -6.91
C LYS A 66 0.32 -6.36 -5.46
N VAL A 67 0.08 -7.64 -5.20
CA VAL A 67 0.40 -8.25 -3.91
C VAL A 67 1.76 -8.93 -4.03
N VAL A 68 2.66 -8.63 -3.10
CA VAL A 68 4.05 -9.09 -3.10
C VAL A 68 4.42 -9.64 -1.72
N GLU A 69 5.38 -10.56 -1.68
CA GLU A 69 6.15 -10.83 -0.45
C GLU A 69 7.12 -9.67 -0.19
N ALA A 70 7.24 -9.24 1.07
CA ALA A 70 8.05 -8.08 1.46
C ALA A 70 9.56 -8.24 1.18
N GLY A 71 10.05 -9.47 1.10
CA GLY A 71 11.45 -9.77 0.79
C GLY A 71 12.43 -9.13 1.79
N ASN A 72 13.64 -8.84 1.32
CA ASN A 72 14.70 -8.24 2.14
C ASN A 72 14.78 -6.70 2.01
N GLU A 73 13.74 -6.08 1.46
CA GLU A 73 13.66 -4.63 1.28
C GLU A 73 13.63 -3.89 2.62
N LYS A 74 14.11 -2.65 2.64
CA LYS A 74 14.05 -1.80 3.83
C LYS A 74 12.83 -0.90 3.76
N TYR A 75 11.90 -1.13 4.68
CA TYR A 75 10.69 -0.34 4.80
C TYR A 75 10.78 0.70 5.91
N VAL A 76 10.04 1.78 5.72
CA VAL A 76 9.86 2.85 6.70
C VAL A 76 8.40 3.23 6.82
N ARG A 77 8.07 3.84 7.94
CA ARG A 77 6.77 4.43 8.23
C ARG A 77 6.96 5.88 8.63
N VAL A 78 6.25 6.79 7.98
CA VAL A 78 6.19 8.21 8.35
C VAL A 78 4.90 8.50 9.11
N PHE A 79 4.98 9.38 10.10
CA PHE A 79 3.86 9.73 10.97
C PHE A 79 4.09 11.08 11.66
N SER A 80 3.07 11.56 12.36
CA SER A 80 3.19 12.72 13.26
C SER A 80 2.40 12.47 14.52
N TYR A 81 2.98 12.85 15.67
CA TYR A 81 2.26 12.91 16.94
C TYR A 81 1.17 13.97 16.93
N ASN A 82 0.05 13.65 17.57
CA ASN A 82 -0.99 14.59 17.92
C ASN A 82 -0.62 15.32 19.22
N ALA A 83 -1.36 16.37 19.57
CA ALA A 83 -1.09 17.17 20.77
C ALA A 83 -1.22 16.37 22.08
N ASP A 84 -2.03 15.30 22.08
CA ASP A 84 -2.22 14.38 23.20
C ASP A 84 -1.15 13.27 23.28
N GLY A 85 -0.15 13.29 22.40
CA GLY A 85 0.92 12.29 22.33
C GLY A 85 0.54 11.00 21.58
N THR A 86 -0.68 10.89 21.05
CA THR A 86 -1.06 9.75 20.20
C THR A 86 -0.48 9.88 18.79
N SER A 87 -0.34 8.77 18.07
CA SER A 87 0.09 8.79 16.66
C SER A 87 -0.45 7.60 15.87
N ASN A 88 -0.39 7.70 14.54
CA ASN A 88 -0.67 6.61 13.62
C ASN A 88 0.61 5.85 13.20
N LYS A 89 1.59 5.78 14.12
CA LYS A 89 2.86 5.05 13.92
C LYS A 89 2.62 3.59 13.58
N LEU A 90 1.68 2.92 14.24
CA LEU A 90 1.34 1.51 13.99
C LEU A 90 0.40 1.29 12.79
N GLY A 91 0.28 2.29 11.91
CA GLY A 91 -0.53 2.19 10.70
C GLY A 91 0.09 1.30 9.63
N GLY A 92 -0.76 0.68 8.81
CA GLY A 92 -0.35 -0.30 7.80
C GLY A 92 0.24 0.24 6.50
N TRP A 93 0.57 1.53 6.40
CA TRP A 93 1.13 2.14 5.18
C TRP A 93 2.63 2.34 5.29
N LEU A 94 3.39 1.77 4.36
CA LEU A 94 4.85 1.75 4.33
C LEU A 94 5.40 2.36 3.04
N MET A 95 6.64 2.83 3.12
CA MET A 95 7.44 3.24 1.96
C MET A 95 8.74 2.43 1.92
N LYS A 96 9.36 2.29 0.74
CA LYS A 96 10.78 1.91 0.69
C LYS A 96 11.62 3.02 1.30
N LYS A 97 12.63 2.65 2.08
CA LYS A 97 13.54 3.60 2.71
C LYS A 97 14.27 4.46 1.68
N SER A 98 14.77 3.83 0.62
CA SER A 98 15.46 4.50 -0.49
C SER A 98 14.60 5.56 -1.20
N ASP A 99 13.27 5.41 -1.20
CA ASP A 99 12.35 6.35 -1.84
C ASP A 99 12.09 7.62 -1.02
N VAL A 100 12.42 7.61 0.28
CA VAL A 100 12.19 8.72 1.20
C VAL A 100 13.47 9.31 1.78
N ASP A 101 14.58 8.58 1.69
CA ASP A 101 15.88 9.04 2.19
C ASP A 101 16.28 10.37 1.53
N GLY A 102 16.60 11.36 2.37
CA GLY A 102 16.96 12.71 1.93
C GLY A 102 15.77 13.60 1.51
N LEU A 103 14.53 13.11 1.52
CA LEU A 103 13.36 13.95 1.27
C LEU A 103 12.98 14.76 2.52
N THR A 104 12.49 15.98 2.28
CA THR A 104 11.89 16.82 3.32
C THR A 104 10.47 16.33 3.65
N PRO A 105 9.92 16.67 4.83
CA PRO A 105 8.52 16.39 5.18
C PRO A 105 7.52 16.75 4.07
N ALA A 106 7.60 17.98 3.55
CA ALA A 106 6.74 18.45 2.47
C ALA A 106 6.87 17.63 1.18
N LYS A 107 8.09 17.20 0.80
CA LYS A 107 8.30 16.35 -0.39
C LYS A 107 7.73 14.95 -0.19
N ILE A 108 7.82 14.39 1.02
CA ILE A 108 7.20 13.11 1.35
C ILE A 108 5.68 13.25 1.31
N ALA A 109 5.13 14.31 1.91
CA ALA A 109 3.69 14.55 1.89
C ALA A 109 3.13 14.68 0.48
N ASP A 110 3.80 15.44 -0.40
CA ASP A 110 3.39 15.59 -1.79
C ASP A 110 3.50 14.27 -2.57
N LYS A 111 4.66 13.60 -2.50
CA LYS A 111 4.95 12.34 -3.22
C LYS A 111 3.99 11.21 -2.87
N TYR A 112 3.49 11.17 -1.63
CA TYR A 112 2.60 10.13 -1.14
C TYR A 112 1.17 10.61 -0.88
N ALA A 113 0.84 11.84 -1.30
CA ALA A 113 -0.44 12.51 -1.05
C ALA A 113 -0.92 12.31 0.40
N LEU A 114 -0.10 12.70 1.38
CA LEU A 114 -0.41 12.52 2.79
C LEU A 114 -1.35 13.65 3.29
N PRO A 115 -2.32 13.37 4.17
CA PRO A 115 -3.24 14.37 4.70
C PRO A 115 -2.58 15.47 5.55
N LYS A 116 -1.36 15.20 6.04
CA LYS A 116 -0.54 16.15 6.82
C LYS A 116 0.93 15.88 6.56
N GLU A 117 1.75 16.91 6.73
CA GLU A 117 3.20 16.74 6.69
C GLU A 117 3.66 15.82 7.85
N PRO A 118 4.43 14.76 7.55
CA PRO A 118 4.96 13.88 8.57
C PRO A 118 6.10 14.56 9.33
N THR A 119 6.16 14.38 10.65
CA THR A 119 7.27 14.92 11.46
C THR A 119 8.31 13.87 11.81
N HIS A 120 7.89 12.59 11.87
CA HIS A 120 8.71 11.47 12.29
C HIS A 120 8.72 10.36 11.25
N ILE A 121 9.77 9.56 11.29
CA ILE A 121 9.96 8.34 10.52
C ILE A 121 10.55 7.26 11.42
N CYS A 122 10.11 6.02 11.25
CA CYS A 122 10.75 4.85 11.84
C CYS A 122 11.04 3.81 10.75
N ASP A 123 12.03 2.95 11.01
CA ASP A 123 12.26 1.77 10.20
C ASP A 123 11.23 0.69 10.61
N VAL A 124 10.81 -0.14 9.66
CA VAL A 124 9.83 -1.22 9.92
C VAL A 124 10.43 -2.56 9.51
N ASN A 125 10.65 -3.44 10.49
CA ASN A 125 11.14 -4.78 10.27
C ASN A 125 10.00 -5.70 9.85
N VAL A 126 9.77 -5.80 8.54
CA VAL A 126 8.73 -6.67 7.97
C VAL A 126 9.32 -8.05 7.69
N SER A 127 8.63 -9.13 8.08
CA SER A 127 9.07 -10.49 7.73
C SER A 127 9.12 -10.66 6.21
N PRO A 128 10.15 -11.31 5.63
CA PRO A 128 10.28 -11.42 4.18
C PRO A 128 9.10 -12.07 3.46
N ASP A 129 8.37 -12.97 4.11
CA ASP A 129 7.19 -13.66 3.59
C ASP A 129 5.86 -12.91 3.87
N PHE A 130 5.91 -11.78 4.59
CA PHE A 130 4.73 -10.97 4.84
C PHE A 130 4.19 -10.40 3.53
N LYS A 131 2.87 -10.50 3.34
CA LYS A 131 2.21 -10.01 2.13
C LYS A 131 1.93 -8.52 2.25
N LEU A 132 2.49 -7.75 1.33
CA LEU A 132 2.19 -6.33 1.14
C LEU A 132 1.46 -6.14 -0.18
N GLN A 133 0.58 -5.16 -0.22
CA GLN A 133 0.03 -4.62 -1.46
C GLN A 133 0.84 -3.39 -1.88
N THR A 134 1.17 -3.25 -3.16
CA THR A 134 1.93 -2.11 -3.67
C THR A 134 1.36 -1.54 -4.95
N GLY A 135 1.44 -0.23 -5.08
CA GLY A 135 0.98 0.54 -6.22
C GLY A 135 1.49 1.98 -6.16
N ILE A 136 1.10 2.79 -7.13
CA ILE A 136 1.44 4.22 -7.16
C ILE A 136 0.40 5.01 -6.37
N ALA A 137 0.85 5.89 -5.48
CA ALA A 137 0.00 6.82 -4.73
C ALA A 137 -0.79 7.71 -5.69
N ASN A 138 -2.10 7.82 -5.49
CA ASN A 138 -2.94 8.71 -6.26
C ASN A 138 -2.68 10.18 -5.90
N SER A 139 -3.00 11.09 -6.82
CA SER A 139 -3.12 12.52 -6.48
C SER A 139 -4.39 12.74 -5.67
N VAL A 140 -4.30 13.55 -4.62
CA VAL A 140 -5.45 13.89 -3.77
C VAL A 140 -5.46 15.40 -3.55
N GLU A 141 -6.57 16.04 -3.95
CA GLU A 141 -6.74 17.49 -3.82
C GLU A 141 -6.58 17.92 -2.35
N GLY A 142 -5.72 18.92 -2.13
CA GLY A 142 -5.39 19.43 -0.80
C GLY A 142 -4.37 18.60 -0.01
N TRP A 143 -3.93 17.43 -0.51
CA TRP A 143 -2.93 16.58 0.17
C TRP A 143 -1.60 16.51 -0.60
N GLY A 144 -1.65 16.25 -1.90
CA GLY A 144 -0.44 16.16 -2.71
C GLY A 144 -0.68 15.54 -4.09
N ASN A 145 0.34 15.64 -4.95
CA ASN A 145 0.30 15.14 -6.31
C ASN A 145 0.40 13.61 -6.40
N GLY A 146 0.83 12.93 -5.33
CA GLY A 146 1.07 11.49 -5.34
C GLY A 146 2.24 11.10 -6.24
N GLY A 147 2.19 9.89 -6.80
CA GLY A 147 3.22 9.38 -7.72
C GLY A 147 4.32 8.55 -7.07
N GLY A 148 4.43 8.54 -5.74
CA GLY A 148 5.31 7.62 -5.01
C GLY A 148 4.80 6.18 -5.04
N GLN A 149 5.69 5.19 -5.16
CA GLN A 149 5.32 3.80 -4.93
C GLN A 149 5.12 3.56 -3.43
N GLN A 150 3.93 3.14 -3.04
CA GLN A 150 3.53 2.90 -1.65
C GLN A 150 3.23 1.42 -1.43
N PHE A 151 3.27 1.02 -0.16
CA PHE A 151 2.96 -0.33 0.28
C PHE A 151 1.92 -0.28 1.39
N ASP A 152 1.01 -1.25 1.43
CA ASP A 152 0.05 -1.42 2.51
C ASP A 152 -0.05 -2.87 2.99
N THR A 153 -0.47 -3.05 4.25
CA THR A 153 -0.61 -4.37 4.89
C THR A 153 -1.98 -5.03 4.64
N MET A 154 -2.84 -4.42 3.82
CA MET A 154 -4.22 -4.83 3.58
C MET A 154 -5.02 -5.03 4.88
N GLY A 155 -4.84 -4.11 5.84
CA GLY A 155 -5.51 -4.14 7.14
C GLY A 155 -4.91 -5.12 8.15
N LYS A 156 -3.82 -5.83 7.81
CA LYS A 156 -3.11 -6.69 8.76
C LYS A 156 -2.21 -5.87 9.69
N PHE A 157 -2.14 -6.30 10.94
CA PHE A 157 -1.26 -5.68 11.92
C PHE A 157 0.19 -6.13 11.73
N ILE A 158 1.11 -5.19 11.98
CA ILE A 158 2.52 -5.45 12.21
C ILE A 158 2.75 -5.20 13.70
N ASP A 159 3.50 -6.09 14.35
CA ASP A 159 3.79 -5.98 15.78
C ASP A 159 4.52 -4.66 16.10
N GLU A 160 4.22 -4.07 17.26
CA GLU A 160 4.76 -2.77 17.65
C GLU A 160 6.30 -2.76 17.73
N ASP A 161 6.90 -3.87 18.14
CA ASP A 161 8.34 -4.05 18.25
C ASP A 161 9.07 -4.06 16.90
N ALA A 162 8.35 -4.25 15.79
CA ALA A 162 8.90 -4.13 14.45
C ALA A 162 9.18 -2.67 14.05
N PHE A 163 8.57 -1.68 14.72
CA PHE A 163 8.71 -0.26 14.42
C PHE A 163 9.86 0.36 15.23
N VAL A 164 11.05 0.38 14.65
CA VAL A 164 12.31 0.72 15.34
C VAL A 164 12.95 2.00 14.79
N ASN A 165 14.00 2.50 15.46
CA ASN A 165 14.80 3.64 14.99
C ASN A 165 13.99 4.90 14.67
N GLU A 166 13.00 5.20 15.51
CA GLU A 166 12.21 6.43 15.39
C GLU A 166 13.09 7.68 15.45
N ARG A 167 12.81 8.63 14.56
CA ARG A 167 13.59 9.87 14.43
C ARG A 167 12.78 10.97 13.74
N LEU A 168 13.18 12.22 13.96
CA LEU A 168 12.64 13.38 13.23
C LEU A 168 13.12 13.38 11.77
N ILE A 169 12.21 13.70 10.85
CA ILE A 169 12.53 13.89 9.44
C ILE A 169 13.24 15.24 9.25
N GLY A 170 14.28 15.29 8.41
CA GLY A 170 14.96 16.54 8.05
C GLY A 170 15.98 17.05 9.07
N ARG A 171 16.21 16.33 10.19
CA ARG A 171 17.42 16.57 10.99
C ARG A 171 18.59 15.86 10.34
N ILE A 172 19.55 16.65 9.83
CA ILE A 172 20.85 16.17 9.40
C ILE A 172 21.53 15.54 10.62
N LYS A 173 22.00 14.29 10.49
CA LYS A 173 22.87 13.65 11.49
C LYS A 173 24.26 14.26 11.46
#